data_AF-X6DRA7-F1
#
_entry.id   AF-X6DRA7-F1
#
_cell.length_a   1.000
_cell.length_b   1.000
_cell.length_c   1.000
_cell.angle_alpha   90.00
_cell.angle_beta   90.00
_cell.angle_gamma   90.00
#
_symmetry.space_group_name_H-M   'P 1'
#
loop_
_entity.id
_entity.type
_entity.pdbx_description
1 polymer ?
#
loop_
_entity_poly.entity_id
_entity_poly.type
_entity_poly.pdbx_seq_one_letter_code
_entity_poly.pdbx_strand_id
1 'polypeptide(L)'
;MAIVDANVDAKGTRKVAEAYLGWLYSKEGQTIIAKNHYRPAKPELVAPADLPKTPDIKLISIDDPLFGGWKKAQPYHFGDGGIFDQIYKPE
;
A
#
# COMPACT_ATOMS: atom_id res chain seq x y z
N MET A 1 -5.57 3.07 -7.21
CA MET A 1 -5.77 1.61 -7.39
C MET A 1 -4.73 1.12 -8.39
N ALA A 2 -4.16 -0.06 -8.19
CA ALA A 2 -3.06 -0.59 -8.98
C ALA A 2 -3.57 -1.50 -10.12
N ILE A 3 -4.28 -0.92 -11.09
CA ILE A 3 -4.60 -1.61 -12.36
C ILE A 3 -3.68 -1.02 -13.42
N VAL A 4 -3.05 -1.89 -14.20
CA VAL A 4 -2.26 -1.50 -15.37
C VAL A 4 -3.13 -1.71 -16.60
N ASP A 5 -3.66 -0.62 -17.16
CA ASP A 5 -4.64 -0.67 -18.25
C ASP A 5 -4.17 -1.52 -19.43
N ALA A 6 -2.94 -1.30 -19.88
CA ALA A 6 -2.34 -2.06 -20.98
C ALA A 6 -2.40 -3.59 -20.78
N ASN A 7 -2.20 -4.07 -19.55
CA ASN A 7 -2.20 -5.51 -19.26
C ASN A 7 -3.61 -6.09 -19.24
N VAL A 8 -4.55 -5.39 -18.60
CA VAL A 8 -5.92 -5.90 -18.45
C VAL A 8 -6.70 -5.83 -19.76
N ASP A 9 -6.37 -4.87 -20.62
CA ASP A 9 -6.96 -4.74 -21.94
C ASP A 9 -6.38 -5.79 -22.90
N ALA A 10 -5.05 -6.01 -22.89
CA ALA A 10 -4.42 -7.05 -23.69
C ALA A 10 -4.89 -8.47 -23.31
N LYS A 11 -5.20 -8.72 -22.03
CA LYS A 11 -5.63 -10.04 -21.53
C LYS A 11 -7.14 -10.20 -21.37
N GLY A 12 -7.93 -9.14 -21.59
CA GLY A 12 -9.37 -9.16 -21.36
C GLY A 12 -9.80 -9.40 -19.91
N THR A 13 -8.92 -9.12 -18.92
CA THR A 13 -9.13 -9.45 -17.50
C THR A 13 -9.61 -8.27 -16.66
N ARG A 14 -9.92 -7.12 -17.27
CA ARG A 14 -10.27 -5.87 -16.56
C ARG A 14 -11.34 -6.06 -15.50
N LYS A 15 -12.48 -6.65 -15.88
CA LYS A 15 -13.61 -6.87 -14.97
C LYS A 15 -13.23 -7.70 -13.73
N VAL A 16 -12.45 -8.77 -13.94
CA VAL A 16 -12.02 -9.65 -12.84
C VAL A 16 -11.01 -8.95 -11.94
N ALA A 17 -10.08 -8.18 -12.52
CA ALA A 17 -9.11 -7.41 -11.76
C ALA A 17 -9.77 -6.30 -10.91
N GLU A 18 -10.72 -5.56 -11.49
CA GLU A 18 -11.51 -4.55 -10.78
C GLU A 18 -12.34 -5.17 -9.66
N ALA A 19 -13.02 -6.29 -9.93
CA ALA A 19 -13.79 -7.00 -8.93
C ALA A 19 -12.92 -7.49 -7.76
N TYR A 20 -11.74 -8.05 -8.05
CA TYR A 20 -10.81 -8.50 -7.02
C TYR A 20 -10.33 -7.34 -6.14
N LEU A 21 -9.88 -6.24 -6.76
CA LEU A 21 -9.44 -5.06 -6.00
C LEU A 21 -10.60 -4.44 -5.21
N GLY A 22 -11.80 -4.38 -5.76
CA GLY A 22 -12.99 -3.92 -5.06
C GLY A 22 -13.33 -4.79 -3.86
N TRP A 23 -13.23 -6.12 -4.01
CA TRP A 23 -13.48 -7.08 -2.94
C TRP A 23 -12.51 -6.95 -1.76
N LEU A 24 -11.26 -6.55 -1.99
CA LEU A 24 -10.32 -6.26 -0.89
C LEU A 24 -10.86 -5.19 0.08
N TYR A 25 -11.74 -4.30 -0.38
CA TYR A 25 -12.40 -3.25 0.43
C TYR A 25 -13.81 -3.63 0.91
N SER A 26 -14.25 -4.88 0.69
CA SER A 26 -15.48 -5.41 1.27
C SER A 26 -15.32 -5.69 2.76
N LYS A 27 -16.43 -5.96 3.45
CA LYS A 27 -16.42 -6.37 4.86
C LYS A 27 -15.56 -7.63 5.08
N GLU A 28 -15.71 -8.61 4.20
CA GLU A 28 -14.99 -9.88 4.23
C GLU A 28 -13.48 -9.65 4.01
N GLY A 29 -13.13 -8.89 2.97
CA GLY A 29 -11.74 -8.55 2.66
C GLY A 29 -11.05 -7.84 3.83
N GLN A 30 -11.70 -6.82 4.39
CA GLN A 30 -11.16 -6.06 5.54
C GLN A 30 -11.04 -6.92 6.80
N THR A 31 -11.98 -7.84 7.04
CA THR A 31 -11.92 -8.78 8.16
C THR A 31 -10.74 -9.75 8.01
N ILE A 32 -10.47 -10.26 6.80
CA ILE A 32 -9.31 -11.12 6.53
C ILE A 32 -8.00 -10.34 6.73
N ILE A 33 -7.93 -9.10 6.25
CA ILE A 33 -6.78 -8.20 6.46
C ILE A 33 -6.50 -8.03 7.95
N ALA A 34 -7.53 -7.74 8.76
CA ALA A 34 -7.42 -7.56 10.21
C ALA A 34 -6.92 -8.84 10.91
N LYS A 35 -7.49 -10.00 10.58
CA LYS A 35 -7.10 -11.31 11.13
C LYS A 35 -5.65 -11.68 10.82
N ASN A 36 -5.09 -11.16 9.73
CA ASN A 36 -3.69 -11.35 9.35
C ASN A 36 -2.78 -10.20 9.85
N HIS A 37 -3.19 -9.50 10.91
CA HIS A 37 -2.40 -8.48 11.62
C HIS A 37 -2.11 -7.18 10.82
N TYR A 38 -2.75 -6.98 9.67
CA TYR A 38 -2.65 -5.73 8.92
C TYR A 38 -3.67 -4.72 9.42
N ARG A 39 -3.32 -3.42 9.37
CA ARG A 39 -4.26 -2.31 9.63
C ARG A 39 -5.28 -2.21 8.49
N PRO A 40 -6.59 -2.48 8.73
CA PRO A 40 -7.60 -2.36 7.68
C PRO A 40 -7.73 -0.90 7.21
N ALA A 41 -7.99 -0.71 5.93
CA ALA A 41 -8.27 0.61 5.37
C ALA A 41 -9.66 1.14 5.76
N LYS A 42 -10.59 0.23 6.07
CA LYS A 42 -11.95 0.51 6.54
C LYS A 42 -12.22 -0.24 7.84
N PRO A 43 -11.59 0.17 8.97
CA PRO A 43 -11.72 -0.53 10.24
C PRO A 43 -13.17 -0.58 10.76
N GLU A 44 -14.02 0.37 10.35
CA GLU A 44 -15.45 0.42 10.69
C GLU A 44 -16.26 -0.77 10.15
N LEU A 45 -15.74 -1.50 9.16
CA LEU A 45 -16.37 -2.70 8.63
C LEU A 45 -16.03 -3.97 9.44
N VAL A 46 -15.01 -3.90 10.30
CA VAL A 46 -14.47 -5.04 11.04
C VAL A 46 -15.01 -5.02 12.48
N ALA A 47 -15.33 -6.20 13.03
CA ALA A 47 -15.75 -6.29 14.42
C ALA A 47 -14.61 -5.81 15.34
N PRO A 48 -14.88 -5.02 16.41
CA PRO A 48 -13.84 -4.48 17.28
C PRO A 48 -12.91 -5.54 17.89
N ALA A 49 -13.42 -6.75 18.13
CA ALA A 49 -12.63 -7.87 18.66
C ALA A 49 -11.64 -8.46 17.65
N ASP A 50 -11.90 -8.29 16.34
CA ASP A 50 -11.05 -8.79 15.25
C ASP A 50 -10.02 -7.75 14.79
N LEU A 51 -10.10 -6.51 15.28
CA LEU A 51 -9.14 -5.46 14.93
C LEU A 51 -7.74 -5.80 15.50
N PRO A 52 -6.67 -5.59 14.73
CA PRO A 52 -5.32 -5.82 15.21
C PRO A 52 -5.00 -4.85 16.35
N LYS A 53 -4.39 -5.35 17.42
CA LYS A 53 -3.86 -4.51 18.49
C LYS A 53 -2.62 -3.80 17.98
N THR A 54 -2.77 -2.52 17.64
CA THR A 54 -1.66 -1.70 17.19
C THR A 54 -1.31 -0.66 18.24
N PRO A 55 -0.01 -0.43 18.52
CA PRO A 55 0.39 0.65 19.41
C PRO A 55 -0.04 1.99 18.81
N ASP A 56 -0.41 2.91 19.69
CA ASP A 56 -0.65 4.30 19.30
C ASP A 56 0.70 4.98 19.04
N ILE A 57 0.96 5.27 17.76
CA ILE A 57 2.21 5.85 17.30
C ILE A 57 1.93 6.93 16.28
N LYS A 58 2.74 8.00 16.32
CA LYS A 58 2.69 9.05 15.31
C LYS A 58 3.21 8.51 13.98
N LEU A 59 2.39 8.59 12.93
CA LEU A 59 2.74 8.20 11.56
C LEU A 59 2.92 9.45 10.70
N ILE A 60 3.81 9.35 9.71
CA ILE A 60 3.94 10.33 8.62
C ILE A 60 3.61 9.63 7.30
N SER A 61 3.06 10.39 6.35
CA SER A 61 2.77 9.90 5.01
C SER A 61 3.96 10.16 4.08
N ILE A 62 4.09 9.37 3.02
CA ILE A 62 5.00 9.69 1.91
C ILE A 62 4.63 11.02 1.22
N ASP A 63 3.38 11.45 1.32
CA ASP A 63 2.92 12.73 0.76
C ASP A 63 3.24 13.93 1.67
N ASP A 64 3.78 13.69 2.86
CA ASP A 64 4.26 14.76 3.75
C ASP A 64 5.28 15.65 3.00
N PRO A 65 5.27 16.98 3.19
CA PRO A 65 6.23 17.90 2.56
C PRO A 65 7.71 17.51 2.72
N LEU A 66 8.06 16.74 3.75
CA LEU A 66 9.39 16.16 3.94
C LEU A 66 9.84 15.27 2.77
N PHE A 67 8.91 14.54 2.14
CA PHE A 67 9.20 13.62 1.03
C PHE A 67 8.58 14.06 -0.31
N GLY A 68 7.40 14.67 -0.26
CA GLY A 68 6.70 15.19 -1.44
C GLY A 68 6.18 14.12 -2.41
N GLY A 69 5.90 12.92 -1.91
CA GLY A 69 5.33 11.80 -2.66
C GLY A 69 6.35 10.91 -3.37
N TRP A 70 5.93 9.70 -3.74
CA TRP A 70 6.80 8.68 -4.35
C TRP A 70 7.53 9.14 -5.62
N LYS A 71 6.92 10.02 -6.42
CA LYS A 71 7.56 10.57 -7.64
C LYS A 71 8.84 11.36 -7.35
N LYS A 72 8.96 11.95 -6.16
CA LYS A 72 10.16 12.68 -5.71
C LYS A 72 11.05 11.80 -4.84
N ALA A 73 10.47 11.13 -3.85
CA ALA A 73 11.20 10.32 -2.89
C ALA A 73 11.97 9.17 -3.55
N GLN A 74 11.36 8.47 -4.51
CA GLN A 74 11.98 7.31 -5.16
C GLN A 74 13.29 7.68 -5.90
N PRO A 75 13.32 8.61 -6.86
CA PRO A 75 14.57 8.93 -7.56
C PRO A 75 15.61 9.61 -6.67
N TYR A 76 15.18 10.46 -5.73
CA TYR A 76 16.11 11.20 -4.86
C TYR A 76 16.85 10.27 -3.89
N HIS A 77 16.14 9.31 -3.28
CA HIS A 77 16.75 8.42 -2.29
C HIS A 77 17.26 7.11 -2.88
N PHE A 78 16.55 6.53 -3.87
CA PHE A 78 16.77 5.15 -4.34
C PHE A 78 17.01 5.03 -5.85
N GLY A 79 17.04 6.14 -6.59
CA GLY A 79 17.49 6.12 -7.98
C GLY A 79 19.00 5.99 -8.07
N ASP A 80 19.50 5.70 -9.28
CA ASP A 80 20.94 5.58 -9.54
C ASP A 80 21.68 6.86 -9.11
N GLY A 81 22.69 6.73 -8.25
CA GLY A 81 23.45 7.85 -7.66
C GLY A 81 22.69 8.61 -6.56
N GLY A 82 21.52 8.10 -6.15
CA GLY A 82 20.71 8.64 -5.07
C GLY A 82 21.37 8.51 -3.70
N ILE A 83 20.68 9.00 -2.67
CA ILE A 83 21.23 9.03 -1.30
C ILE A 83 21.62 7.64 -0.81
N PHE A 84 20.85 6.60 -1.13
CA PHE A 84 21.15 5.22 -0.71
C PHE A 84 22.52 4.77 -1.24
N ASP A 85 22.83 5.00 -2.52
CA ASP A 85 24.12 4.61 -3.12
C ASP A 85 25.31 5.33 -2.48
N GLN A 86 25.10 6.57 -2.01
CA GLN A 86 26.14 7.36 -1.36
C GLN A 86 26.48 6.86 0.04
N ILE A 87 25.50 6.27 0.74
CA ILE A 87 25.67 5.77 2.11
C ILE A 87 25.90 4.26 2.16
N TYR A 88 25.52 3.54 1.11
CA TYR A 88 25.66 2.10 1.02
C TYR A 88 27.11 1.73 0.71
N LYS A 89 27.75 1.03 1.65
CA LYS A 89 29.04 0.39 1.46
C LYS A 89 28.80 -1.13 1.47
N PRO A 90 28.84 -1.80 0.32
CA PRO A 90 28.82 -3.26 0.30
C PRO A 90 30.08 -3.79 1.01
N GLU A 91 29.91 -4.80 1.86
CA GLU A 91 31.01 -5.58 2.46
C GLU A 91 31.59 -6.59 1.46
#